data_AF-A0A2S7F7M8-F1
#
_entry.id   AF-A0A2S7F7M8-F1
#
_cell.length_a   1.000
_cell.length_b   1.000
_cell.length_c   1.000
_cell.angle_alpha   90.00
_cell.angle_beta   90.00
_cell.angle_gamma   90.00
#
_symmetry.space_group_name_H-M   'P 1'
#
loop_
_entity.id
_entity.type
_entity.pdbx_description
1 polymer ?
#
loop_
_entity_poly.entity_id
_entity_poly.type
_entity_poly.pdbx_seq_one_letter_code
_entity_poly.pdbx_strand_id
1 'polypeptide(L)'
;MIKVLIVEDENFIRKGLIGTFDWVSCDCTVIGEAENGVIGLEKIINLNPDLVITDIKMPRMNGIDMIKKGKEKVDFETFILSSYDDFSYAKEAIDLRVQDYILKPVDEEYLTKSLIKFKSFYEEKKMIDKMKNSFDNNKKVELINMEYYKSNYICDKYTKIMIEYIVSNYNEKISIEDLSYKLGVSVSYLSRKFKAETSQTFHDFLNKYRIQKSIALLEEGTYKVYEISDMVGFGEYKHFSSVFKKYMSYSPSDYLKNCIN
;
A
#
# COMPACT_ATOMS: atom_id res chain seq x y z
N MET A 1 11.25 6.01 14.14
CA MET A 1 10.54 7.30 14.16
C MET A 1 10.26 7.82 12.76
N ILE A 2 8.98 7.90 12.43
CA ILE A 2 8.39 8.51 11.24
C ILE A 2 8.46 10.02 11.37
N LYS A 3 9.00 10.71 10.35
CA LYS A 3 9.11 12.16 10.31
C LYS A 3 7.83 12.80 9.79
N VAL A 4 7.16 13.58 10.64
CA VAL A 4 5.89 14.22 10.34
C VAL A 4 6.08 15.72 10.09
N LEU A 5 5.49 16.23 9.02
CA LEU A 5 5.30 17.66 8.78
C LEU A 5 3.82 18.01 8.94
N ILE A 6 3.51 19.02 9.75
CA ILE A 6 2.13 19.50 9.94
C ILE A 6 1.93 20.82 9.19
N VAL A 7 0.91 20.89 8.35
CA VAL A 7 0.59 22.08 7.56
C VAL A 7 -0.86 22.48 7.80
N GLU A 8 -1.06 23.58 8.51
CA GLU A 8 -2.37 23.99 9.02
C GLU A 8 -2.30 25.50 9.17
N ASP A 9 -3.23 26.30 8.65
CA ASP A 9 -3.12 27.75 8.72
C ASP A 9 -3.59 28.30 10.07
N GLU A 10 -4.55 27.64 10.71
CA GLU A 10 -5.03 28.00 12.04
C GLU A 10 -3.99 27.68 13.13
N ASN A 11 -3.34 28.73 13.66
CA ASN A 11 -2.26 28.58 14.65
C ASN A 11 -2.68 27.77 15.88
N PHE A 12 -3.90 27.96 16.37
CA PHE A 12 -4.40 27.23 17.54
C PHE A 12 -4.51 25.71 17.28
N ILE A 13 -5.04 25.33 16.12
CA ILE A 13 -5.17 23.92 15.71
C ILE A 13 -3.78 23.31 15.50
N ARG A 14 -2.92 24.00 14.74
CA ARG A 14 -1.55 23.56 14.46
C ARG A 14 -0.76 23.33 15.75
N LYS A 15 -0.77 24.30 16.67
CA LYS A 15 -0.08 24.20 17.95
C LYS A 15 -0.70 23.17 18.88
N GLY A 16 -2.03 23.03 18.86
CA GLY A 16 -2.74 21.96 19.56
C GLY A 16 -2.23 20.59 19.14
N LEU A 17 -2.32 20.27 17.84
CA LEU A 17 -1.83 19.01 17.28
C LEU A 17 -0.37 18.71 17.65
N ILE A 18 0.51 19.71 17.57
CA ILE A 18 1.93 19.53 17.90
C ILE A 18 2.16 19.33 19.39
N GLY A 19 1.47 20.11 20.23
CA GLY A 19 1.78 20.23 21.66
C GLY A 19 1.00 19.29 22.57
N THR A 20 -0.16 18.79 22.15
CA THR A 20 -1.03 17.95 23.01
C THR A 20 -0.97 16.48 22.66
N PHE A 21 -0.66 16.13 21.42
CA PHE A 21 -0.66 14.74 20.96
C PHE A 21 0.66 14.02 21.32
N ASP A 22 0.58 12.79 21.82
CA ASP A 22 1.75 11.95 22.10
C ASP A 22 2.30 11.28 20.84
N TRP A 23 3.01 12.06 20.01
CA TRP A 23 3.67 11.57 18.79
C TRP A 23 4.65 10.43 19.04
N VAL A 24 5.33 10.45 20.20
CA VAL A 24 6.38 9.48 20.53
C VAL A 24 5.78 8.09 20.74
N SER A 25 4.62 7.99 21.39
CA SER A 25 3.89 6.73 21.54
C SER A 25 3.56 6.05 20.21
N CYS A 26 3.38 6.85 19.15
CA CYS A 26 3.11 6.38 17.79
C CYS A 26 4.38 6.13 16.97
N ASP A 27 5.58 6.24 17.55
CA ASP A 27 6.88 6.22 16.85
C ASP A 27 6.93 7.30 15.73
N CYS A 28 6.35 8.46 16.00
CA CYS A 28 6.35 9.63 15.13
C CYS A 28 7.11 10.80 15.78
N THR A 29 7.70 11.66 14.96
CA THR A 29 8.32 12.92 15.40
C THR A 29 7.93 14.04 14.46
N VAL A 30 7.42 15.15 15.02
CA VAL A 30 7.11 16.34 14.23
C VAL A 30 8.42 17.09 13.94
N ILE A 31 8.84 17.07 12.68
CA ILE A 31 10.10 17.69 12.24
C ILE A 31 9.92 19.11 11.70
N GLY A 32 8.67 19.56 11.57
CA GLY A 32 8.36 20.90 11.12
C GLY A 32 6.87 21.18 11.14
N GLU A 33 6.55 22.47 11.03
CA GLU A 33 5.19 22.98 10.91
C GLU A 33 5.13 24.07 9.82
N ALA A 34 4.00 24.25 9.15
CA ALA A 34 3.79 25.35 8.21
C ALA A 34 2.37 25.91 8.31
N GLU A 35 2.24 27.20 8.02
CA GLU A 35 0.99 27.97 8.12
C GLU A 35 0.26 28.13 6.78
N ASN A 36 0.82 27.61 5.68
CA ASN A 36 0.18 27.61 4.36
C ASN A 36 0.91 26.63 3.43
N GLY A 37 0.28 26.32 2.28
CA GLY A 37 0.83 25.35 1.33
C GLY A 37 2.14 25.78 0.64
N VAL A 38 2.44 27.08 0.56
CA VAL A 38 3.71 27.56 -0.04
C VAL A 38 4.88 27.21 0.88
N ILE A 39 4.78 27.58 2.15
CA ILE A 39 5.79 27.25 3.17
C ILE A 39 5.84 25.74 3.40
N GLY A 40 4.67 25.08 3.37
CA GLY A 40 4.57 23.63 3.45
C GLY A 40 5.35 22.93 2.34
N LEU A 41 5.20 23.37 1.08
CA LEU A 41 5.95 22.81 -0.05
C LEU A 41 7.47 23.00 0.10
N GLU A 42 7.92 24.19 0.51
CA GLU A 42 9.35 24.44 0.78
C GLU A 42 9.89 23.48 1.85
N LYS A 43 9.13 23.26 2.92
CA LYS A 43 9.51 22.35 4.01
C LYS A 43 9.46 20.88 3.59
N ILE A 44 8.52 20.47 2.74
CA ILE A 44 8.49 19.12 2.15
C ILE A 44 9.83 18.85 1.45
N ILE A 45 10.25 19.77 0.59
CA ILE A 45 11.48 19.61 -0.20
C ILE A 45 12.73 19.59 0.69
N ASN A 46 12.81 20.51 1.66
CA ASN A 46 14.01 20.69 2.48
C ASN A 46 14.16 19.66 3.60
N LEU A 47 13.04 19.25 4.20
CA LEU A 47 13.05 18.39 5.38
C LEU A 47 12.80 16.91 5.03
N ASN A 48 12.32 16.65 3.82
CA ASN A 48 12.04 15.31 3.30
C ASN A 48 11.21 14.47 4.30
N PRO A 49 10.00 14.91 4.67
CA PRO A 49 9.17 14.22 5.65
C PRO A 49 8.69 12.86 5.12
N ASP A 50 8.37 11.95 6.03
CA ASP A 50 7.78 10.65 5.70
C ASP A 50 6.25 10.75 5.57
N LEU A 51 5.64 11.60 6.40
CA LEU A 51 4.21 11.88 6.44
C LEU A 51 3.98 13.39 6.49
N VAL A 52 3.06 13.87 5.65
CA VAL A 52 2.52 15.23 5.72
C VAL A 52 1.08 15.17 6.20
N ILE A 53 0.77 15.86 7.30
CA ILE A 53 -0.61 16.04 7.77
C ILE A 53 -0.99 17.47 7.43
N THR A 54 -2.00 17.66 6.59
CA THR A 54 -2.33 18.99 6.05
C THR A 54 -3.81 19.29 6.06
N ASP A 55 -4.18 20.54 6.36
CA ASP A 55 -5.48 21.05 5.95
C ASP A 55 -5.55 21.16 4.42
N ILE A 56 -6.76 21.10 3.87
CA ILE A 56 -7.03 21.37 2.46
C ILE A 56 -7.10 22.88 2.23
N LYS A 57 -7.95 23.58 2.98
CA LYS A 57 -8.24 24.99 2.71
C LYS A 57 -7.27 25.87 3.47
N MET A 58 -6.25 26.36 2.78
CA MET A 58 -5.25 27.27 3.34
C MET A 58 -5.00 28.43 2.38
N PRO A 59 -4.59 29.61 2.89
CA PRO A 59 -4.25 30.76 2.05
C PRO A 59 -3.03 30.48 1.17
N ARG A 60 -2.88 31.25 0.08
CA ARG A 60 -1.79 31.21 -0.91
C ARG A 60 -1.69 29.93 -1.75
N MET A 61 -1.72 28.77 -1.12
CA MET A 61 -1.73 27.45 -1.76
C MET A 61 -2.50 26.48 -0.86
N ASN A 62 -3.48 25.79 -1.45
CA ASN A 62 -4.26 24.77 -0.77
C ASN A 62 -3.45 23.47 -0.58
N GLY A 63 -3.89 22.60 0.32
CA GLY A 63 -3.22 21.34 0.64
C GLY A 63 -3.08 20.40 -0.56
N ILE A 64 -4.09 20.32 -1.43
CA ILE A 64 -4.09 19.45 -2.61
C ILE A 64 -3.01 19.85 -3.60
N ASP A 65 -2.91 21.14 -3.94
CA ASP A 65 -1.90 21.67 -4.86
C ASP A 65 -0.49 21.53 -4.27
N MET A 66 -0.35 21.73 -2.96
CA MET A 66 0.90 21.48 -2.24
C MET A 66 1.32 20.01 -2.35
N ILE A 67 0.40 19.07 -2.11
CA ILE A 67 0.67 17.63 -2.21
C ILE A 67 1.09 17.25 -3.63
N LYS A 68 0.33 17.71 -4.64
CA LYS A 68 0.62 17.45 -6.06
C LYS A 68 2.05 17.87 -6.41
N LYS A 69 2.43 19.12 -6.11
CA LYS A 69 3.77 19.65 -6.38
C LYS A 69 4.85 18.99 -5.55
N GLY A 70 4.56 18.66 -4.29
CA GLY A 70 5.49 17.99 -3.40
C GLY A 70 5.84 16.59 -3.90
N LYS A 71 4.83 15.79 -4.27
CA LYS A 71 5.00 14.40 -4.72
C LYS A 71 5.81 14.27 -6.01
N GLU A 72 5.90 15.33 -6.81
CA GLU A 72 6.81 15.38 -7.97
C GLU A 72 8.30 15.43 -7.58
N LYS A 73 8.61 15.82 -6.35
CA LYS A 73 9.98 16.10 -5.88
C LYS A 73 10.44 15.17 -4.77
N VAL A 74 9.52 14.76 -3.91
CA VAL A 74 9.80 13.99 -2.70
C VAL A 74 8.74 12.89 -2.55
N ASP A 75 9.18 11.67 -2.22
CA ASP A 75 8.27 10.59 -1.86
C ASP A 75 7.85 10.73 -0.39
N PHE A 76 6.57 11.04 -0.18
CA PHE A 76 5.97 11.13 1.15
C PHE A 76 4.49 10.73 1.08
N GLU A 77 3.97 10.35 2.24
CA GLU A 77 2.59 9.96 2.41
C GLU A 77 1.79 11.10 3.04
N THR A 78 0.47 11.07 2.93
CA THR A 78 -0.35 12.24 3.33
C THR A 78 -1.57 11.83 4.12
N PHE A 79 -1.84 12.54 5.23
CA PHE A 79 -3.15 12.64 5.84
C PHE A 79 -3.74 14.03 5.55
N ILE A 80 -5.01 14.05 5.22
CA ILE A 80 -5.75 15.31 5.04
C ILE A 80 -6.60 15.58 6.28
N LEU A 81 -6.62 16.83 6.73
CA LEU A 81 -7.56 17.36 7.72
C LEU A 81 -8.66 18.13 6.98
N SER A 82 -9.92 17.95 7.36
CA SER A 82 -11.03 18.60 6.68
C SER A 82 -12.17 18.97 7.62
N SER A 83 -12.70 20.18 7.45
CA SER A 83 -14.08 20.51 7.84
C SER A 83 -15.04 19.92 6.80
N TYR A 84 -16.04 19.18 7.26
CA TYR A 84 -17.01 18.26 6.59
C TYR A 84 -17.58 18.60 5.19
N ASP A 85 -17.29 19.73 4.56
CA ASP A 85 -18.18 20.38 3.60
C ASP A 85 -17.75 20.37 2.12
N ASP A 86 -16.94 19.40 1.66
CA ASP A 86 -16.61 19.39 0.23
C ASP A 86 -16.33 18.00 -0.38
N PHE A 87 -17.33 17.46 -1.06
CA PHE A 87 -17.22 16.23 -1.84
C PHE A 87 -16.15 16.32 -2.94
N SER A 88 -15.86 17.53 -3.45
CA SER A 88 -14.85 17.70 -4.52
C SER A 88 -13.44 17.37 -4.03
N TYR A 89 -13.09 17.80 -2.82
CA TYR A 89 -11.76 17.50 -2.25
C TYR A 89 -11.61 16.04 -1.82
N ALA A 90 -12.68 15.40 -1.36
CA ALA A 90 -12.65 13.97 -1.05
C ALA A 90 -12.29 13.14 -2.29
N LYS A 91 -12.84 13.50 -3.46
CA LYS A 91 -12.48 12.86 -4.73
C LYS A 91 -11.01 13.08 -5.09
N GLU A 92 -10.53 14.32 -4.99
CA GLU A 92 -9.11 14.61 -5.27
C GLU A 92 -8.14 13.91 -4.31
N ALA A 93 -8.51 13.81 -3.03
CA ALA A 93 -7.76 13.08 -2.02
C ALA A 93 -7.61 11.59 -2.39
N ILE A 94 -8.69 10.97 -2.87
CA ILE A 94 -8.68 9.59 -3.37
C ILE A 94 -7.76 9.46 -4.59
N ASP A 95 -7.87 10.37 -5.56
CA ASP A 95 -7.04 10.36 -6.77
C ASP A 95 -5.54 10.53 -6.44
N LEU A 96 -5.23 11.32 -5.41
CA LEU A 96 -3.87 11.50 -4.87
C LEU A 96 -3.39 10.36 -3.97
N ARG A 97 -4.25 9.36 -3.72
CA ARG A 97 -4.00 8.21 -2.85
C ARG A 97 -3.46 8.63 -1.48
N VAL A 98 -4.15 9.57 -0.83
CA VAL A 98 -3.83 9.91 0.56
C VAL A 98 -4.11 8.71 1.47
N GLN A 99 -3.34 8.58 2.54
CA GLN A 99 -3.43 7.44 3.45
C GLN A 99 -4.62 7.56 4.41
N ASP A 100 -5.03 8.78 4.72
CA ASP A 100 -6.23 9.04 5.52
C ASP A 100 -6.83 10.42 5.25
N TYR A 101 -8.12 10.53 5.56
CA TYR A 101 -8.91 11.75 5.49
C TYR A 101 -9.61 11.94 6.83
N ILE A 102 -9.10 12.86 7.64
CA ILE A 102 -9.47 13.07 9.04
C ILE A 102 -10.38 14.28 9.16
N LEU A 103 -11.51 14.11 9.84
CA LEU A 103 -12.45 15.19 10.08
C LEU A 103 -11.98 16.08 11.23
N LYS A 104 -12.12 17.40 11.06
CA LYS A 104 -11.99 18.38 12.14
C LYS A 104 -13.31 18.44 12.94
N PRO A 105 -13.28 18.58 14.28
CA PRO A 105 -12.09 18.62 15.13
C PRO A 105 -11.38 17.26 15.18
N VAL A 106 -10.05 17.29 15.19
CA VAL A 106 -9.25 16.06 15.14
C VAL A 106 -9.41 15.30 16.45
N ASP A 107 -10.03 14.13 16.38
CA ASP A 107 -10.13 13.21 17.49
C ASP A 107 -8.80 12.48 17.70
N GLU A 108 -8.28 12.54 18.94
CA GLU A 108 -6.97 11.99 19.29
C GLU A 108 -6.93 10.45 19.18
N GLU A 109 -8.02 9.77 19.56
CA GLU A 109 -8.11 8.31 19.46
C GLU A 109 -8.12 7.87 17.98
N TYR A 110 -8.86 8.59 17.13
CA TYR A 110 -8.89 8.36 15.70
C TYR A 110 -7.52 8.61 15.07
N LEU A 111 -6.89 9.76 15.33
CA LEU A 111 -5.56 10.09 14.79
C LEU A 111 -4.51 9.05 15.21
N THR A 112 -4.56 8.60 16.47
CA THR A 112 -3.70 7.52 16.98
C THR A 112 -3.88 6.23 16.19
N LYS A 113 -5.14 5.80 15.95
CA LYS A 113 -5.43 4.61 15.14
C LYS A 113 -4.92 4.76 13.71
N SER A 114 -5.10 5.93 13.10
CA SER A 114 -4.61 6.23 11.75
C SER A 114 -3.08 6.16 11.68
N LEU A 115 -2.37 6.74 12.66
CA LEU A 115 -0.91 6.71 12.72
C LEU A 115 -0.37 5.29 12.96
N ILE A 116 -1.00 4.50 13.84
CA ILE A 116 -0.62 3.10 14.05
C ILE A 116 -0.77 2.30 12.76
N LYS A 117 -1.89 2.46 12.05
CA LYS A 117 -2.12 1.81 10.75
C LYS A 117 -1.07 2.25 9.72
N PHE A 118 -0.78 3.54 9.68
CA PHE A 118 0.22 4.10 8.79
C PHE A 118 1.63 3.58 9.09
N LYS A 119 1.97 3.42 10.37
CA LYS A 119 3.26 2.88 10.78
C LYS A 119 3.53 1.51 10.16
N SER A 120 2.59 0.57 10.28
CA SER A 120 2.73 -0.76 9.69
C SER A 120 2.93 -0.70 8.16
N PHE A 121 2.11 0.12 7.47
CA PHE A 121 2.27 0.35 6.04
C PHE A 121 3.66 0.93 5.68
N TYR A 122 4.12 1.90 6.46
CA TYR A 122 5.38 2.60 6.22
C TYR A 122 6.60 1.71 6.47
N GLU A 123 6.56 0.87 7.52
CA GLU A 123 7.59 -0.13 7.80
C GLU A 123 7.71 -1.15 6.68
N GLU A 124 6.59 -1.64 6.15
CA GLU A 124 6.56 -2.55 5.01
C GLU A 124 7.09 -1.86 3.73
N LYS A 125 6.64 -0.64 3.44
CA LYS A 125 7.15 0.18 2.31
C LYS A 125 8.68 0.29 2.40
N LYS A 126 9.21 0.61 3.58
CA LYS A 126 10.66 0.69 3.81
C LYS A 126 11.38 -0.64 3.70
N MET A 127 10.76 -1.74 4.14
CA MET A 127 11.35 -3.08 4.01
C MET A 127 11.46 -3.46 2.53
N ILE A 128 10.39 -3.23 1.77
CA ILE A 128 10.36 -3.43 0.32
C ILE A 128 11.41 -2.53 -0.36
N ASP A 129 11.53 -1.27 0.02
CA ASP A 129 12.49 -0.35 -0.61
C ASP A 129 13.94 -0.68 -0.23
N LYS A 130 14.19 -1.17 1.00
CA LYS A 130 15.50 -1.73 1.38
C LYS A 130 15.84 -2.98 0.57
N MET A 131 14.87 -3.88 0.39
CA MET A 131 15.02 -5.05 -0.47
C MET A 131 15.30 -4.64 -1.92
N LYS A 132 14.58 -3.65 -2.46
CA LYS A 132 14.86 -3.11 -3.79
C LYS A 132 16.25 -2.50 -3.91
N ASN A 133 16.72 -1.76 -2.91
CA ASN A 133 18.03 -1.08 -2.94
C ASN A 133 19.22 -2.04 -2.73
N SER A 134 19.03 -3.22 -2.13
CA SER A 134 20.05 -4.30 -2.15
C SER A 134 20.12 -5.03 -3.50
N PHE A 135 19.14 -4.82 -4.38
CA PHE A 135 19.04 -5.40 -5.71
C PHE A 135 18.98 -4.29 -6.78
N ASP A 136 20.00 -3.45 -6.87
CA ASP A 136 19.96 -2.31 -7.79
C ASP A 136 20.35 -2.72 -9.23
N ASN A 137 19.33 -3.00 -10.05
CA ASN A 137 19.06 -2.33 -11.34
C ASN A 137 18.05 -3.12 -12.19
N ASN A 138 16.87 -2.52 -12.42
CA ASN A 138 15.86 -2.86 -13.43
C ASN A 138 14.92 -4.05 -13.16
N LYS A 139 13.97 -3.89 -12.23
CA LYS A 139 12.49 -3.92 -12.49
C LYS A 139 11.71 -4.11 -11.19
N LYS A 140 10.63 -3.33 -11.02
CA LYS A 140 9.63 -3.44 -9.95
C LYS A 140 9.08 -4.87 -9.85
N VAL A 141 9.46 -5.60 -8.80
CA VAL A 141 8.64 -6.71 -8.31
C VAL A 141 7.61 -6.09 -7.35
N GLU A 142 6.39 -5.85 -7.82
CA GLU A 142 5.27 -5.62 -6.92
C GLU A 142 4.90 -7.00 -6.35
N LEU A 143 5.28 -7.35 -5.13
CA LEU A 143 4.71 -8.53 -4.46
C LEU A 143 3.29 -8.19 -3.95
N ILE A 144 2.47 -9.21 -3.66
CA ILE A 144 1.17 -8.97 -3.01
C ILE A 144 1.43 -8.67 -1.54
N ASN A 145 1.08 -7.46 -1.13
CA ASN A 145 0.96 -7.10 0.28
C ASN A 145 -0.31 -7.75 0.84
N MET A 146 -0.15 -8.86 1.56
CA MET A 146 -1.27 -9.56 2.20
C MET A 146 -1.79 -8.86 3.45
N GLU A 147 -0.98 -8.01 4.09
CA GLU A 147 -1.37 -7.24 5.28
C GLU A 147 -2.36 -6.15 4.93
N TYR A 148 -2.19 -5.51 3.77
CA TYR A 148 -3.15 -4.58 3.16
C TYR A 148 -4.55 -5.21 3.09
N TYR A 149 -4.65 -6.45 2.61
CA TYR A 149 -5.92 -7.17 2.48
C TYR A 149 -6.44 -7.82 3.76
N LYS A 150 -5.59 -7.97 4.80
CA LYS A 150 -5.99 -8.45 6.14
C LYS A 150 -6.51 -7.34 7.05
N SER A 151 -6.11 -6.09 6.80
CA SER A 151 -6.63 -4.94 7.56
C SER A 151 -8.14 -4.79 7.31
N ASN A 152 -8.95 -4.77 8.37
CA ASN A 152 -10.42 -4.86 8.34
C ASN A 152 -11.17 -3.65 7.72
N TYR A 153 -10.54 -2.83 6.86
CA TYR A 153 -11.06 -1.50 6.53
C TYR A 153 -11.27 -1.13 5.06
N ILE A 154 -10.96 -1.97 4.06
CA ILE A 154 -11.01 -1.50 2.65
C ILE A 154 -11.65 -2.49 1.67
N CYS A 155 -11.87 -3.73 2.08
CA CYS A 155 -12.28 -4.80 1.19
C CYS A 155 -13.79 -5.04 1.28
N ASP A 156 -14.51 -4.97 0.16
CA ASP A 156 -15.88 -5.47 0.12
C ASP A 156 -15.92 -6.94 0.53
N LYS A 157 -17.05 -7.35 1.13
CA LYS A 157 -17.26 -8.72 1.59
C LYS A 157 -16.87 -9.76 0.53
N TYR A 158 -17.23 -9.54 -0.75
CA TYR A 158 -16.93 -10.49 -1.82
C TYR A 158 -15.45 -10.53 -2.17
N THR A 159 -14.78 -9.38 -2.22
CA THR A 159 -13.32 -9.33 -2.44
C THR A 159 -12.59 -10.04 -1.31
N LYS A 160 -13.07 -9.94 -0.06
CA LYS A 160 -12.42 -10.55 1.10
C LYS A 160 -12.50 -12.07 0.99
N ILE A 161 -13.70 -12.57 0.68
CA ILE A 161 -13.95 -13.99 0.43
C ILE A 161 -13.07 -14.50 -0.73
N MET A 162 -12.96 -13.75 -1.82
CA MET A 162 -12.12 -14.13 -2.97
C MET A 162 -10.63 -14.23 -2.60
N ILE A 163 -10.12 -13.28 -1.82
CA ILE A 163 -8.73 -13.29 -1.37
C ILE A 163 -8.48 -14.43 -0.38
N GLU A 164 -9.37 -14.63 0.59
CA GLU A 164 -9.27 -15.75 1.55
C GLU A 164 -9.31 -17.10 0.84
N TYR A 165 -10.15 -17.23 -0.20
CA TYR A 165 -10.21 -18.43 -1.03
C TYR A 165 -8.89 -18.68 -1.77
N ILE A 166 -8.28 -17.64 -2.37
CA ILE A 166 -6.96 -17.74 -2.98
C ILE A 166 -5.92 -18.17 -1.95
N VAL A 167 -5.83 -17.47 -0.81
CA VAL A 167 -4.82 -17.72 0.23
C VAL A 167 -4.89 -19.15 0.76
N SER A 168 -6.09 -19.69 0.92
CA SER A 168 -6.30 -21.01 1.52
C SER A 168 -6.19 -22.17 0.53
N ASN A 169 -6.27 -21.90 -0.79
CA ASN A 169 -6.37 -22.93 -1.82
C ASN A 169 -5.44 -22.67 -3.02
N TYR A 170 -4.42 -21.81 -2.87
CA TYR A 170 -3.56 -21.41 -3.98
C TYR A 170 -2.82 -22.58 -4.61
N ASN A 171 -2.53 -23.63 -3.85
CA ASN A 171 -1.85 -24.84 -4.31
C ASN A 171 -2.76 -25.76 -5.15
N GLU A 172 -4.06 -25.48 -5.23
CA GLU A 172 -5.04 -26.28 -5.95
C GLU A 172 -5.53 -25.61 -7.23
N LYS A 173 -6.24 -26.36 -8.08
CA LYS A 173 -6.87 -25.81 -9.29
C LYS A 173 -8.17 -25.07 -8.93
N ILE A 174 -8.04 -23.78 -8.66
CA ILE A 174 -9.17 -22.90 -8.30
C ILE A 174 -9.51 -21.87 -9.38
N SER A 175 -10.76 -21.44 -9.41
CA SER A 175 -11.31 -20.46 -10.35
C SER A 175 -12.30 -19.50 -9.66
N ILE A 176 -12.69 -18.42 -10.35
CA ILE A 176 -13.71 -17.49 -9.83
C ILE A 176 -15.12 -18.09 -9.96
N GLU A 177 -15.31 -19.01 -10.90
CA GLU A 177 -16.53 -19.77 -11.15
C GLU A 177 -16.91 -20.62 -9.93
N ASP A 178 -15.91 -21.20 -9.24
CA ASP A 178 -16.11 -21.98 -8.00
C ASP A 178 -16.82 -21.13 -6.94
N LEU A 179 -16.40 -19.87 -6.80
CA LEU A 179 -16.97 -18.92 -5.86
C LEU A 179 -18.32 -18.39 -6.33
N SER A 180 -18.50 -18.18 -7.62
CA SER A 180 -19.79 -17.77 -8.19
C SER A 180 -20.90 -18.75 -7.82
N TYR A 181 -20.64 -20.07 -8.00
CA TYR A 181 -21.59 -21.12 -7.65
C TYR A 181 -21.87 -21.16 -6.15
N LYS A 182 -20.82 -21.09 -5.31
CA LYS A 182 -20.93 -21.17 -3.85
C LYS A 182 -21.66 -19.97 -3.24
N LEU A 183 -21.51 -18.78 -3.83
CA LEU A 183 -22.05 -17.53 -3.30
C LEU A 183 -23.40 -17.14 -3.92
N GLY A 184 -23.82 -17.78 -5.02
CA GLY A 184 -25.04 -17.42 -5.74
C GLY A 184 -24.95 -16.05 -6.43
N VAL A 185 -23.74 -15.63 -6.81
CA VAL A 185 -23.45 -14.31 -7.42
C VAL A 185 -22.78 -14.50 -8.77
N SER A 186 -23.16 -13.69 -9.76
CA SER A 186 -22.60 -13.83 -11.11
C SER A 186 -21.09 -13.56 -11.18
N VAL A 187 -20.38 -14.35 -12.01
CA VAL A 187 -18.94 -14.18 -12.28
C VAL A 187 -18.61 -12.76 -12.73
N SER A 188 -19.44 -12.13 -13.57
CA SER A 188 -19.20 -10.76 -14.06
C SER A 188 -19.26 -9.73 -12.95
N TYR A 189 -20.10 -9.92 -11.94
CA TYR A 189 -20.13 -9.05 -10.77
C TYR A 189 -18.85 -9.22 -9.94
N LEU A 190 -18.51 -10.47 -9.59
CA LEU A 190 -17.32 -10.79 -8.81
C LEU A 190 -16.04 -10.30 -9.50
N SER A 191 -15.91 -10.52 -10.81
CA SER A 191 -14.74 -10.08 -11.60
C SER A 191 -14.58 -8.57 -11.60
N ARG A 192 -15.67 -7.82 -11.85
CA ARG A 192 -15.63 -6.34 -11.83
C ARG A 192 -15.28 -5.82 -10.45
N LYS A 193 -15.87 -6.42 -9.41
CA LYS A 193 -15.66 -6.03 -8.02
C LYS A 193 -14.21 -6.28 -7.58
N PHE A 194 -13.70 -7.48 -7.83
CA PHE A 194 -12.32 -7.85 -7.53
C PHE A 194 -11.32 -6.94 -8.26
N LYS A 195 -11.56 -6.66 -9.55
CA LYS A 195 -10.69 -5.78 -10.33
C LYS A 195 -10.74 -4.32 -9.87
N ALA A 196 -11.91 -3.82 -9.47
CA ALA A 196 -12.05 -2.46 -8.96
C ALA A 196 -11.24 -2.24 -7.67
N GLU A 197 -11.16 -3.25 -6.80
CA GLU A 197 -10.50 -3.11 -5.49
C GLU A 197 -9.03 -3.54 -5.51
N THR A 198 -8.67 -4.57 -6.28
CA THR A 198 -7.29 -5.10 -6.32
C THR A 198 -6.47 -4.56 -7.48
N SER A 199 -7.11 -3.83 -8.42
CA SER A 199 -6.58 -3.45 -9.73
C SER A 199 -6.15 -4.63 -10.62
N GLN A 200 -6.46 -5.87 -10.24
CA GLN A 200 -6.00 -7.10 -10.86
C GLN A 200 -7.17 -8.03 -11.18
N THR A 201 -6.97 -8.96 -12.10
CA THR A 201 -7.94 -10.06 -12.28
C THR A 201 -7.71 -11.11 -11.19
N PHE A 202 -8.72 -11.92 -10.90
CA PHE A 202 -8.62 -13.03 -9.93
C PHE A 202 -7.45 -13.97 -10.27
N HIS A 203 -7.31 -14.35 -11.55
CA HIS A 203 -6.25 -15.24 -11.99
C HIS A 203 -4.85 -14.60 -11.94
N ASP A 204 -4.74 -13.31 -12.28
CA ASP A 204 -3.46 -12.58 -12.18
C ASP A 204 -3.00 -12.46 -10.71
N PHE A 205 -3.94 -12.17 -9.80
CA PHE A 205 -3.69 -12.15 -8.37
C PHE A 205 -3.27 -13.52 -7.83
N LEU A 206 -3.98 -14.59 -8.20
CA LEU A 206 -3.63 -15.96 -7.83
C LEU A 206 -2.21 -16.31 -8.28
N ASN A 207 -1.88 -16.08 -9.55
CA ASN A 207 -0.54 -16.37 -10.07
C ASN A 207 0.55 -15.59 -9.34
N LYS A 208 0.31 -14.30 -9.10
CA LYS A 208 1.24 -13.44 -8.37
C LYS A 208 1.45 -13.95 -6.93
N TYR A 209 0.39 -14.40 -6.26
CA TYR A 209 0.48 -14.99 -4.93
C TYR A 209 1.28 -16.31 -4.94
N ARG A 210 1.06 -17.17 -5.93
CA ARG A 210 1.83 -18.41 -6.12
C ARG A 210 3.30 -18.15 -6.36
N ILE A 211 3.65 -17.14 -7.17
CA ILE A 211 5.05 -16.74 -7.38
C ILE A 211 5.68 -16.29 -6.06
N GLN A 212 4.99 -15.46 -5.26
CA GLN A 212 5.49 -15.04 -3.96
C GLN A 212 5.73 -16.23 -3.01
N LYS A 213 4.84 -17.24 -3.01
CA LYS A 213 5.07 -18.49 -2.26
C LYS A 213 6.22 -19.32 -2.82
N SER A 214 6.41 -19.34 -4.14
CA SER A 214 7.52 -20.06 -4.76
C SER A 214 8.87 -19.44 -4.41
N ILE A 215 8.95 -18.11 -4.26
CA ILE A 215 10.19 -17.42 -3.89
C ILE A 215 10.65 -17.87 -2.50
N ALA A 216 9.74 -17.91 -1.52
CA ALA A 216 10.07 -18.39 -0.18
C ALA A 216 10.64 -19.83 -0.20
N LEU A 217 10.03 -20.72 -0.99
CA LEU A 217 10.51 -22.11 -1.15
C LEU A 217 11.85 -22.21 -1.90
N LEU A 218 12.11 -21.30 -2.85
CA LEU A 218 13.39 -21.22 -3.57
C LEU A 218 14.51 -20.75 -2.63
N GLU A 219 14.23 -19.75 -1.78
CA GLU A 219 15.16 -19.22 -0.78
C GLU A 219 15.51 -20.24 0.31
N GLU A 220 14.56 -21.11 0.70
CA GLU A 220 14.82 -22.24 1.59
C GLU A 220 15.83 -23.25 1.03
N GLY A 221 16.04 -23.28 -0.30
CA GLY A 221 17.05 -24.11 -0.96
C GLY A 221 16.84 -25.64 -0.84
N THR A 222 15.68 -26.07 -0.33
CA THR A 222 15.42 -27.48 0.03
C THR A 222 14.82 -28.28 -1.13
N TYR A 223 14.10 -27.61 -2.04
CA TYR A 223 13.32 -28.24 -3.09
C TYR A 223 13.84 -27.89 -4.48
N LYS A 224 13.69 -28.81 -5.43
CA LYS A 224 13.98 -28.53 -6.84
C LYS A 224 12.88 -27.67 -7.44
N VAL A 225 13.22 -26.87 -8.44
CA VAL A 225 12.31 -25.91 -9.05
C VAL A 225 11.01 -26.54 -9.60
N TYR A 226 11.08 -27.75 -10.16
CA TYR A 226 9.87 -28.43 -10.63
C TYR A 226 8.96 -28.89 -9.47
N GLU A 227 9.54 -29.28 -8.33
CA GLU A 227 8.78 -29.65 -7.13
C GLU A 227 8.06 -28.42 -6.57
N ILE A 228 8.74 -27.27 -6.55
CA ILE A 228 8.16 -25.99 -6.14
C ILE A 228 6.98 -25.61 -7.03
N SER A 229 7.11 -25.79 -8.36
CA SER A 229 6.02 -25.54 -9.32
C SER A 229 4.76 -26.34 -8.98
N ASP A 230 4.92 -27.60 -8.58
CA ASP A 230 3.80 -28.47 -8.18
C ASP A 230 3.23 -28.04 -6.82
N MET A 231 4.10 -27.78 -5.83
CA MET A 231 3.70 -27.36 -4.48
C MET A 231 2.91 -26.06 -4.45
N VAL A 232 3.21 -25.12 -5.36
CA VAL A 232 2.49 -23.85 -5.46
C VAL A 232 1.28 -23.88 -6.41
N GLY A 233 0.95 -25.04 -6.99
CA GLY A 233 -0.29 -25.24 -7.73
C GLY A 233 -0.26 -24.82 -9.20
N PHE A 234 0.92 -24.66 -9.82
CA PHE A 234 1.01 -24.50 -11.27
C PHE A 234 0.91 -25.83 -12.01
N GLY A 235 1.42 -26.92 -11.41
CA GLY A 235 1.40 -28.30 -11.94
C GLY A 235 2.23 -28.54 -13.22
N GLU A 236 2.45 -27.52 -14.04
CA GLU A 236 3.30 -27.59 -15.22
C GLU A 236 4.46 -26.58 -15.11
N TYR A 237 5.69 -27.10 -15.07
CA TYR A 237 6.91 -26.31 -14.96
C TYR A 237 7.04 -25.22 -16.04
N LYS A 238 6.64 -25.51 -17.28
CA LYS A 238 6.76 -24.54 -18.38
C LYS A 238 5.84 -23.34 -18.18
N HIS A 239 4.62 -23.59 -17.71
CA HIS A 239 3.68 -22.53 -17.35
C HIS A 239 4.20 -21.74 -16.15
N PHE A 240 4.64 -22.42 -15.08
CA PHE A 240 5.27 -21.78 -13.92
C PHE A 240 6.43 -20.88 -14.31
N SER A 241 7.40 -21.39 -15.09
CA SER A 241 8.58 -20.64 -15.49
C SER A 241 8.24 -19.41 -16.34
N SER A 242 7.26 -19.52 -17.24
CA SER A 242 6.79 -18.37 -18.01
C SER A 242 6.12 -17.31 -17.14
N VAL A 243 5.34 -17.73 -16.15
CA VAL A 243 4.63 -16.84 -15.22
C VAL A 243 5.62 -16.20 -14.24
N PHE A 244 6.56 -16.97 -13.70
CA PHE A 244 7.64 -16.50 -12.85
C PHE A 244 8.46 -15.45 -13.61
N LYS A 245 8.87 -15.73 -14.85
CA LYS A 245 9.58 -14.75 -15.69
C LYS A 245 8.77 -13.50 -16.00
N LYS A 246 7.44 -13.62 -16.19
CA LYS A 246 6.56 -12.46 -16.37
C LYS A 246 6.63 -11.50 -15.18
N TYR A 247 6.61 -12.01 -13.95
CA TYR A 247 6.59 -11.17 -12.74
C TYR A 247 7.99 -10.82 -12.21
N MET A 248 8.94 -11.73 -12.32
CA MET A 248 10.29 -11.61 -11.76
C MET A 248 11.33 -11.18 -12.78
N SER A 249 11.01 -11.14 -14.08
CA SER A 249 11.94 -10.90 -15.19
C SER A 249 13.05 -11.94 -15.38
N TYR A 250 13.29 -12.79 -14.38
CA TYR A 250 14.20 -13.93 -14.41
C TYR A 250 13.42 -15.23 -14.53
N SER A 251 14.01 -16.27 -15.12
CA SER A 251 13.49 -17.61 -14.90
C SER A 251 13.76 -18.04 -13.45
N PRO A 252 13.01 -19.01 -12.89
CA PRO A 252 13.29 -19.50 -11.54
C PRO A 252 14.74 -19.98 -11.36
N SER A 253 15.32 -20.61 -12.38
CA SER A 253 16.71 -21.07 -12.35
C SER A 253 17.71 -19.92 -12.39
N ASP A 254 17.42 -18.84 -13.13
CA ASP A 254 18.26 -17.64 -13.14
C ASP A 254 18.17 -16.89 -11.82
N TYR A 255 16.99 -16.87 -11.21
CA TYR A 255 16.77 -16.29 -9.88
C TYR A 255 17.63 -17.01 -8.81
N LEU A 256 17.66 -18.34 -8.79
CA LEU A 256 18.53 -19.11 -7.89
C LEU A 256 20.02 -18.79 -8.07
N LYS A 257 20.46 -18.55 -9.31
CA LYS A 257 21.88 -18.29 -9.63
C LYS A 257 22.35 -16.88 -9.31
N ASN A 258 21.46 -15.89 -9.43
CA ASN A 258 21.84 -14.47 -9.36
C ASN A 258 21.35 -13.77 -8.10
N CYS A 259 20.38 -14.36 -7.39
CA CYS A 259 19.74 -13.71 -6.24
C CYS A 259 19.92 -14.48 -4.92
N ILE A 260 20.25 -15.77 -4.95
CA ILE A 260 20.36 -16.62 -3.75
C ILE A 260 21.78 -17.18 -3.55
N ASN A 261 22.51 -17.47 -4.64
CA ASN A 261 23.92 -17.90 -4.60
C ASN A 261 24.86 -16.75 -4.98
#